data_AF-A0A3T0FTP8-F1
#
_entry.id   AF-A0A3T0FTP8-F1
#
_cell.length_a   1.000
_cell.length_b   1.000
_cell.length_c   1.000
_cell.angle_alpha   90.00
_cell.angle_beta   90.00
_cell.angle_gamma   90.00
#
_symmetry.space_group_name_H-M   'P 1'
#
loop_
_entity.id
_entity.type
_entity.pdbx_description
1 polymer ?
#
loop_
_entity_poly.entity_id
_entity_poly.type
_entity_poly.pdbx_seq_one_letter_code
_entity_poly.pdbx_strand_id
1 'polypeptide(L)'
;MNLELAALNAQCHRIRQRLYKERRAPGTEERAVFEMRAALIAERDAVRDRQLDGMLAALAPLEKIAAPRTTTSRLAMVQQDVMQSNRRALLAVRRENIDMTKMARYYTRAQRRLESLKESGAEPDKIERLERMMQGYTNVLALEEIVKRTDDQLHRMGAPRLMDSIPTTAQERARMEQSERDAQQEQFENGYFY
;
A
#
# COMPACT_ATOMS: atom_id res chain seq x y z
N MET A 1 6.87 21.90 -19.82
CA MET A 1 5.99 22.19 -18.66
C MET A 1 6.69 22.93 -17.51
N ASN A 2 7.61 22.34 -16.72
CA ASN A 2 8.13 23.04 -15.53
C ASN A 2 8.91 24.34 -15.83
N LEU A 3 9.74 24.36 -16.89
CA LEU A 3 10.48 25.56 -17.30
C LEU A 3 9.55 26.67 -17.81
N GLU A 4 8.53 26.29 -18.57
CA GLU A 4 7.51 27.20 -19.10
C GLU A 4 6.65 27.81 -17.99
N LEU A 5 6.25 26.99 -17.01
CA LEU A 5 5.52 27.44 -15.83
C LEU A 5 6.36 28.38 -14.95
N ALA A 6 7.67 28.15 -14.85
CA ALA A 6 8.59 29.05 -14.15
C ALA A 6 8.74 30.40 -14.87
N ALA A 7 8.87 30.40 -16.21
CA ALA A 7 8.90 31.63 -17.00
C ALA A 7 7.59 32.43 -16.85
N LEU A 8 6.44 31.74 -16.92
CA LEU A 8 5.12 32.36 -16.72
C LEU A 8 4.92 32.86 -15.28
N ASN A 9 5.42 32.15 -14.27
CA ASN A 9 5.39 32.63 -12.88
C ASN A 9 6.13 33.98 -12.75
N ALA A 10 7.33 34.09 -13.33
CA ALA A 10 8.09 35.32 -13.31
C ALA A 10 7.37 36.44 -14.08
N GLN A 11 6.80 36.14 -15.24
CA GLN A 11 6.05 37.10 -16.04
C GLN A 11 4.78 37.58 -15.32
N CYS A 12 3.96 36.67 -14.79
CA CYS A 12 2.77 36.99 -13.99
C CYS A 12 3.13 37.82 -12.76
N HIS A 13 4.25 37.54 -12.09
CA HIS A 13 4.71 38.32 -10.95
C HIS A 13 5.06 39.76 -11.35
N ARG A 14 5.82 39.95 -12.45
CA ARG A 14 6.14 41.29 -12.98
C ARG A 14 4.87 42.06 -13.38
N ILE A 15 3.93 41.41 -14.05
CA ILE A 15 2.66 42.01 -14.45
C ILE A 15 1.87 42.45 -13.21
N ARG A 16 1.71 41.57 -12.21
CA ARG A 16 1.00 41.92 -10.95
C ARG A 16 1.63 43.13 -10.24
N GLN A 17 2.95 43.18 -10.14
CA GLN A 17 3.65 44.31 -9.54
C GLN A 17 3.40 45.63 -10.30
N ARG A 18 3.40 45.57 -11.64
CA ARG A 18 3.09 46.72 -12.49
C ARG A 18 1.65 47.20 -12.30
N LEU A 19 0.68 46.29 -12.39
CA LEU A 19 -0.74 46.57 -12.20
C LEU A 19 -1.04 47.20 -10.84
N TYR A 20 -0.38 46.71 -9.79
CA TYR A 20 -0.50 47.27 -8.44
C TYR A 20 -0.01 48.72 -8.38
N LYS A 21 1.18 49.02 -8.96
CA LYS A 21 1.73 50.38 -9.01
C LYS A 21 0.85 51.33 -9.83
N GLU A 22 0.33 50.85 -10.95
CA GLU A 22 -0.53 51.61 -11.86
C GLU A 22 -1.99 51.71 -11.37
N ARG A 23 -2.35 51.00 -10.30
CA ARG A 23 -3.72 50.91 -9.74
C ARG A 23 -4.79 50.63 -10.80
N ARG A 24 -4.49 49.73 -11.73
CA ARG A 24 -5.43 49.35 -12.80
C ARG A 24 -5.67 47.85 -12.87
N ALA A 25 -6.79 47.49 -13.49
CA ALA A 25 -7.09 46.12 -13.85
C ALA A 25 -6.19 45.63 -15.01
N PRO A 26 -5.96 44.32 -15.13
CA PRO A 26 -5.23 43.75 -16.26
C PRO A 26 -6.01 43.97 -17.56
N GLY A 27 -5.28 44.34 -18.62
CA GLY A 27 -5.78 44.38 -20.00
C GLY A 27 -5.88 42.98 -20.62
N THR A 28 -6.37 42.89 -21.85
CA THR A 28 -6.64 41.60 -22.52
C THR A 28 -5.39 40.72 -22.64
N GLU A 29 -4.26 41.29 -23.07
CA GLU A 29 -3.00 40.54 -23.22
C GLU A 29 -2.45 40.03 -21.88
N GLU A 30 -2.53 40.85 -20.83
CA GLU A 30 -2.08 40.46 -19.49
C GLU A 30 -2.97 39.38 -18.87
N ARG A 31 -4.29 39.44 -19.13
CA ARG A 31 -5.23 38.37 -18.75
C ARG A 31 -4.89 37.06 -19.43
N ALA A 32 -4.59 37.08 -20.73
CA ALA A 32 -4.20 35.88 -21.47
C ALA A 32 -2.97 35.18 -20.86
N VAL A 33 -1.99 35.94 -20.34
CA VAL A 33 -0.83 35.36 -19.63
C VAL A 33 -1.25 34.67 -18.32
N PHE A 34 -2.16 35.27 -17.54
CA PHE A 34 -2.68 34.65 -16.32
C PHE A 34 -3.50 33.38 -16.62
N GLU A 35 -4.31 33.40 -17.67
CA GLU A 35 -5.11 32.26 -18.13
C GLU A 35 -4.22 31.12 -18.61
N MET A 36 -3.18 31.42 -19.40
CA MET A 36 -2.22 30.42 -19.86
C MET A 36 -1.48 29.76 -18.68
N ARG A 37 -1.09 30.55 -17.68
CA ARG A 37 -0.52 30.01 -16.44
C ARG A 37 -1.52 29.11 -15.70
N ALA A 38 -2.78 29.53 -15.58
CA ALA A 38 -3.82 28.75 -14.91
C ALA A 38 -4.06 27.40 -15.62
N ALA A 39 -4.11 27.42 -16.95
CA ALA A 39 -4.27 26.21 -17.76
C ALA A 39 -3.12 25.21 -17.55
N LEU A 40 -1.87 25.68 -17.56
CA LEU A 40 -0.71 24.80 -17.32
C LEU A 40 -0.66 24.25 -15.88
N ILE A 41 -1.11 25.02 -14.88
CA ILE A 41 -1.26 24.51 -13.51
C ILE A 41 -2.31 23.42 -13.47
N ALA A 42 -3.47 23.63 -14.09
CA ALA A 42 -4.54 22.63 -14.14
C ALA A 42 -4.08 21.34 -14.83
N GLU A 43 -3.31 21.44 -15.91
CA GLU A 43 -2.74 20.28 -16.59
C GLU A 43 -1.76 19.51 -15.70
N ARG A 44 -0.84 20.22 -15.04
CA ARG A 44 0.10 19.62 -14.07
C ARG A 44 -0.65 18.90 -12.95
N ASP A 45 -1.67 19.54 -12.39
CA ASP A 45 -2.44 19.01 -11.27
C ASP A 45 -3.24 17.78 -11.72
N ALA A 46 -3.82 17.79 -12.92
CA ALA A 46 -4.47 16.61 -13.49
C ALA A 46 -3.49 15.44 -13.72
N VAL A 47 -2.24 15.70 -14.11
CA VAL A 47 -1.22 14.64 -14.21
C VAL A 47 -0.85 14.10 -12.82
N ARG A 48 -0.67 14.99 -11.83
CA ARG A 48 -0.40 14.61 -10.44
C ARG A 48 -1.52 13.71 -9.91
N ASP A 49 -2.77 14.10 -10.09
CA ASP A 49 -3.93 13.40 -9.54
C ASP A 49 -4.11 12.02 -10.18
N ARG A 50 -3.93 11.90 -11.50
CA ARG A 50 -3.91 10.59 -12.18
C ARG A 50 -2.79 9.68 -11.64
N GLN A 51 -1.62 10.24 -11.34
CA GLN A 51 -0.52 9.48 -10.77
C GLN A 51 -0.81 9.04 -9.33
N LEU A 52 -1.45 9.89 -8.52
CA LEU A 52 -1.90 9.56 -7.18
C LEU A 52 -2.97 8.44 -7.22
N ASP A 53 -3.99 8.60 -8.05
CA ASP A 53 -5.05 7.61 -8.23
C ASP A 53 -4.49 6.25 -8.70
N GLY A 54 -3.51 6.27 -9.60
CA GLY A 54 -2.81 5.06 -10.03
C GLY A 54 -2.03 4.36 -8.90
N MET A 55 -1.43 5.11 -7.97
CA MET A 55 -0.77 4.53 -6.80
C MET A 55 -1.78 3.97 -5.80
N LEU A 56 -2.88 4.69 -5.54
CA LEU A 56 -3.97 4.24 -4.67
C LEU A 56 -4.60 2.95 -5.19
N ALA A 57 -4.90 2.87 -6.49
CA ALA A 57 -5.47 1.67 -7.09
C ALA A 57 -4.52 0.48 -7.00
N ALA A 58 -3.22 0.70 -7.21
CA ALA A 58 -2.23 -0.37 -7.14
C ALA A 58 -2.02 -0.90 -5.72
N LEU A 59 -1.98 -0.01 -4.72
CA LEU A 59 -1.71 -0.37 -3.33
C LEU A 59 -2.99 -0.67 -2.52
N ALA A 60 -4.17 -0.55 -3.13
CA ALA A 60 -5.47 -0.77 -2.48
C ALA A 60 -5.59 -2.07 -1.65
N PRO A 61 -5.06 -3.23 -2.09
CA PRO A 61 -5.13 -4.45 -1.28
C PRO A 61 -4.47 -4.33 0.10
N LEU A 62 -3.52 -3.41 0.25
CA LEU A 62 -2.74 -3.26 1.48
C LEU A 62 -3.44 -2.36 2.52
N GLU A 63 -4.50 -1.65 2.14
CA GLU A 63 -5.13 -0.60 2.97
C GLU A 63 -5.59 -1.09 4.36
N LYS A 64 -6.01 -2.35 4.46
CA LYS A 64 -6.62 -2.92 5.68
C LYS A 64 -5.70 -3.87 6.44
N ILE A 65 -4.44 -4.01 6.03
CA ILE A 65 -3.53 -4.94 6.67
C ILE A 65 -3.04 -4.34 7.99
N ALA A 66 -3.46 -4.95 9.10
CA ALA A 66 -3.08 -4.52 10.44
C ALA A 66 -1.63 -4.87 10.77
N ALA A 67 -1.02 -4.11 11.68
CA ALA A 67 0.30 -4.40 12.20
C ALA A 67 0.31 -5.75 12.94
N PRO A 68 1.44 -6.47 12.92
CA PRO A 68 1.61 -7.67 13.74
C PRO A 68 1.36 -7.38 15.23
N ARG A 69 0.75 -8.34 15.92
CA ARG A 69 0.65 -8.31 17.38
C ARG A 69 1.98 -8.66 18.01
N THR A 70 2.30 -7.99 19.11
CA THR A 70 3.48 -8.26 19.95
C THR A 70 3.07 -8.34 21.41
N THR A 71 3.79 -9.10 22.23
CA THR A 71 3.55 -9.18 23.67
C THR A 71 4.86 -9.23 24.45
N THR A 72 4.86 -8.62 25.62
CA THR A 72 5.93 -8.71 26.63
C THR A 72 5.61 -9.70 27.74
N SER A 73 4.41 -10.30 27.72
CA SER A 73 3.97 -11.28 28.71
C SER A 73 4.82 -12.54 28.64
N ARG A 74 5.17 -13.07 29.81
CA ARG A 74 5.87 -14.36 29.95
C ARG A 74 4.92 -15.56 29.96
N LEU A 75 3.61 -15.33 29.98
CA LEU A 75 2.61 -16.39 29.99
C LEU A 75 2.59 -17.08 28.62
N ALA A 76 2.87 -18.39 28.61
CA ALA A 76 2.92 -19.20 27.39
C ALA A 76 1.62 -19.11 26.57
N MET A 77 0.46 -19.11 27.23
CA MET A 77 -0.85 -18.98 26.58
C MET A 77 -0.99 -17.67 25.78
N VAL A 78 -0.50 -16.55 26.34
CA VAL A 78 -0.56 -15.24 25.67
C VAL A 78 0.42 -15.17 24.50
N GLN A 79 1.61 -15.77 24.66
CA GLN A 79 2.59 -15.85 23.58
C GLN A 79 2.05 -16.69 22.41
N GLN A 80 1.43 -17.83 22.71
CA GLN A 80 0.82 -18.70 21.70
C GLN A 80 -0.35 -18.02 20.99
N ASP A 81 -1.20 -17.27 21.69
CA ASP A 81 -2.30 -16.51 21.06
C ASP A 81 -1.76 -15.47 20.06
N VAL A 82 -0.73 -14.71 20.44
CA VAL A 82 -0.09 -13.74 19.55
C VAL A 82 0.52 -14.42 18.33
N MET A 83 1.22 -15.54 18.51
CA MET A 83 1.80 -16.33 17.42
C MET A 83 0.73 -16.80 16.44
N GLN A 84 -0.38 -17.37 16.93
CA GLN A 84 -1.47 -17.84 16.08
C GLN A 84 -2.24 -16.69 15.42
N SER A 85 -2.41 -15.56 16.09
CA SER A 85 -3.04 -14.37 15.52
C SER A 85 -2.23 -13.83 14.34
N ASN A 86 -0.90 -13.70 14.49
CA ASN A 86 -0.02 -13.25 13.41
C ASN A 86 0.03 -14.25 12.25
N ARG A 87 0.06 -15.55 12.55
CA ARG A 87 -0.05 -16.61 11.53
C ARG A 87 -1.33 -16.46 10.71
N ARG A 88 -2.49 -16.32 11.36
CA ARG A 88 -3.79 -16.15 10.69
C ARG A 88 -3.83 -14.90 9.83
N ALA A 89 -3.27 -13.79 10.32
CA ALA A 89 -3.17 -12.55 9.56
C ALA A 89 -2.32 -12.73 8.29
N LEU A 90 -1.15 -13.36 8.39
CA LEU A 90 -0.30 -13.64 7.22
C LEU A 90 -0.98 -14.57 6.21
N LEU A 91 -1.74 -15.56 6.68
CA LEU A 91 -2.52 -16.45 5.80
C LEU A 91 -3.62 -15.70 5.06
N ALA A 92 -4.30 -14.76 5.71
CA ALA A 92 -5.30 -13.92 5.07
C ALA A 92 -4.66 -13.10 3.93
N VAL A 93 -3.51 -12.48 4.17
CA VAL A 93 -2.74 -11.75 3.14
C VAL A 93 -2.36 -12.66 1.97
N ARG A 94 -1.89 -13.89 2.24
CA ARG A 94 -1.52 -14.85 1.18
C ARG A 94 -2.73 -15.30 0.34
N ARG A 95 -3.91 -15.43 0.93
CA ARG A 95 -5.15 -15.80 0.21
C ARG A 95 -5.58 -14.75 -0.81
N GLU A 96 -5.23 -13.48 -0.57
CA GLU A 96 -5.50 -12.39 -1.51
C GLU A 96 -4.59 -12.42 -2.75
N ASN A 97 -3.60 -13.33 -2.81
CA ASN A 97 -2.66 -13.49 -3.93
C ASN A 97 -1.99 -12.17 -4.35
N ILE A 98 -1.63 -11.35 -3.36
CA ILE A 98 -1.01 -10.05 -3.58
C ILE A 98 0.38 -10.24 -4.20
N ASP A 99 0.61 -9.62 -5.35
CA ASP A 99 1.94 -9.58 -5.97
C ASP A 99 2.84 -8.59 -5.23
N MET A 100 3.60 -9.10 -4.25
CA MET A 100 4.50 -8.30 -3.43
C MET A 100 5.63 -7.64 -4.23
N THR A 101 6.03 -8.20 -5.38
CA THR A 101 7.04 -7.57 -6.26
C THR A 101 6.48 -6.32 -6.91
N LYS A 102 5.23 -6.38 -7.37
CA LYS A 102 4.51 -5.22 -7.89
C LYS A 102 4.28 -4.19 -6.79
N MET A 103 3.85 -4.61 -5.60
CA MET A 103 3.62 -3.70 -4.46
C MET A 103 4.88 -2.94 -4.06
N ALA A 104 6.04 -3.60 -4.00
CA ALA A 104 7.31 -2.96 -3.70
C ALA A 104 7.61 -1.77 -4.63
N ARG A 105 7.35 -1.91 -5.93
CA ARG A 105 7.57 -0.84 -6.92
C ARG A 105 6.68 0.38 -6.65
N TYR A 106 5.39 0.15 -6.36
CA TYR A 106 4.46 1.23 -6.06
C TYR A 106 4.72 1.87 -4.69
N TYR A 107 5.12 1.08 -3.69
CA TYR A 107 5.55 1.57 -2.39
C TYR A 107 6.76 2.51 -2.53
N THR A 108 7.82 2.09 -3.23
CA THR A 108 9.00 2.95 -3.45
C THR A 108 8.63 4.22 -4.21
N ARG A 109 7.73 4.13 -5.20
CA ARG A 109 7.24 5.31 -5.92
C ARG A 109 6.46 6.26 -5.01
N ALA A 110 5.57 5.73 -4.18
CA ALA A 110 4.80 6.50 -3.22
C ALA A 110 5.72 7.19 -2.21
N GLN A 111 6.68 6.46 -1.64
CA GLN A 111 7.66 6.98 -0.70
C GLN A 111 8.47 8.15 -1.27
N ARG A 112 8.94 8.06 -2.53
CA ARG A 112 9.67 9.14 -3.19
C ARG A 112 8.84 10.39 -3.46
N ARG A 113 7.52 10.25 -3.58
CA ARG A 113 6.63 11.35 -4.02
C ARG A 113 5.76 11.91 -2.90
N LEU A 114 5.66 11.22 -1.76
CA LEU A 114 4.75 11.58 -0.68
C LEU A 114 4.90 13.04 -0.27
N GLU A 115 6.12 13.52 -0.05
CA GLU A 115 6.36 14.91 0.36
C GLU A 115 5.92 15.89 -0.74
N SER A 116 6.34 15.64 -1.99
CA SER A 116 5.93 16.50 -3.11
C SER A 116 4.41 16.53 -3.31
N LEU A 117 3.70 15.45 -2.99
CA LEU A 117 2.25 15.39 -3.08
C LEU A 117 1.60 16.24 -1.98
N LYS A 118 2.10 16.16 -0.74
CA LYS A 118 1.67 17.00 0.40
C LYS A 118 1.85 18.49 0.11
N GLU A 119 3.00 18.87 -0.44
CA GLU A 119 3.31 20.26 -0.79
C GLU A 119 2.53 20.78 -2.01
N SER A 120 2.12 19.89 -2.92
CA SER A 120 1.48 20.28 -4.18
C SER A 120 -0.01 20.63 -4.06
N GLY A 121 -0.63 20.47 -2.89
CA GLY A 121 -2.08 20.65 -2.71
C GLY A 121 -2.90 19.50 -3.31
N ALA A 122 -2.36 18.28 -3.29
CA ALA A 122 -3.16 17.09 -3.53
C ALA A 122 -4.24 16.93 -2.44
N GLU A 123 -5.34 16.24 -2.77
CA GLU A 123 -6.45 16.03 -1.83
C GLU A 123 -5.97 15.31 -0.54
N PRO A 124 -6.14 15.92 0.65
CA PRO A 124 -5.60 15.38 1.90
C PRO A 124 -6.05 13.94 2.19
N ASP A 125 -7.33 13.63 1.99
CA ASP A 125 -7.90 12.29 2.21
C ASP A 125 -7.22 11.22 1.35
N LYS A 126 -6.84 11.56 0.11
CA LYS A 126 -6.11 10.67 -0.79
C LYS A 126 -4.67 10.44 -0.30
N ILE A 127 -4.05 11.44 0.31
CA ILE A 127 -2.71 11.32 0.91
C ILE A 127 -2.76 10.42 2.16
N GLU A 128 -3.69 10.66 3.07
CA GLU A 128 -3.86 9.82 4.27
C GLU A 128 -4.14 8.36 3.89
N ARG A 129 -4.96 8.16 2.85
CA ARG A 129 -5.23 6.83 2.32
C ARG A 129 -3.97 6.16 1.73
N LEU A 130 -3.14 6.91 0.99
CA LEU A 130 -1.86 6.41 0.49
C LEU A 130 -0.91 6.02 1.63
N GLU A 131 -0.82 6.84 2.67
CA GLU A 131 0.00 6.55 3.85
C GLU A 131 -0.47 5.29 4.58
N ARG A 132 -1.79 5.09 4.73
CA ARG A 132 -2.34 3.84 5.29
C ARG A 132 -1.98 2.62 4.46
N MET A 133 -2.06 2.71 3.13
CA MET A 133 -1.64 1.62 2.24
C MET A 133 -0.13 1.35 2.32
N MET A 134 0.70 2.39 2.44
CA MET A 134 2.14 2.25 2.68
C MET A 134 2.42 1.58 4.03
N GLN A 135 1.68 1.94 5.09
CA GLN A 135 1.76 1.26 6.37
C GLN A 135 1.35 -0.21 6.25
N GLY A 136 0.30 -0.50 5.50
CA GLY A 136 -0.15 -1.85 5.18
C GLY A 136 0.94 -2.70 4.52
N TYR A 137 1.66 -2.15 3.53
CA TYR A 137 2.84 -2.82 2.94
C TYR A 137 3.87 -3.19 4.01
N THR A 138 4.20 -2.23 4.88
CA THR A 138 5.18 -2.42 5.95
C THR A 138 4.71 -3.47 6.95
N ASN A 139 3.41 -3.52 7.24
CA ASN A 139 2.78 -4.50 8.10
C ASN A 139 2.87 -5.92 7.51
N VAL A 140 2.72 -6.10 6.19
CA VAL A 140 2.94 -7.40 5.54
C VAL A 140 4.36 -7.89 5.77
N LEU A 141 5.36 -7.05 5.48
CA LEU A 141 6.77 -7.42 5.68
C LEU A 141 7.06 -7.79 7.14
N ALA A 142 6.50 -7.04 8.08
CA ALA A 142 6.65 -7.32 9.49
C ALA A 142 5.94 -8.62 9.92
N LEU A 143 4.79 -8.95 9.32
CA LEU A 143 4.09 -10.22 9.55
C LEU A 143 4.92 -11.40 9.03
N GLU A 144 5.47 -11.29 7.82
CA GLU A 144 6.36 -12.31 7.23
C GLU A 144 7.57 -12.57 8.13
N GLU A 145 8.22 -11.51 8.60
CA GLU A 145 9.41 -11.62 9.44
C GLU A 145 9.10 -12.22 10.82
N ILE A 146 8.03 -11.77 11.49
CA ILE A 146 7.65 -12.30 12.82
C ILE A 146 7.28 -13.77 12.75
N VAL A 147 6.51 -14.17 11.73
CA VAL A 147 6.13 -15.59 11.56
C VAL A 147 7.37 -16.43 11.26
N LYS A 148 8.25 -15.99 10.35
CA LYS A 148 9.51 -16.68 10.05
C LYS A 148 10.40 -16.84 11.28
N ARG A 149 10.61 -15.76 12.04
CA ARG A 149 11.41 -15.81 13.27
C ARG A 149 10.84 -16.79 14.29
N THR A 150 9.52 -16.86 14.38
CA THR A 150 8.82 -17.76 15.29
C THR A 150 8.96 -19.22 14.83
N ASP A 151 8.84 -19.49 13.53
CA ASP A 151 9.08 -20.80 12.94
C ASP A 151 10.52 -21.28 13.20
N ASP A 152 11.50 -20.41 12.97
CA ASP A 152 12.91 -20.70 13.24
C ASP A 152 13.16 -21.01 14.73
N GLN A 153 12.49 -20.30 15.63
CA GLN A 153 12.60 -20.54 17.07
C GLN A 153 11.98 -21.87 17.48
N LEU A 154 10.78 -22.19 16.99
CA LEU A 154 10.11 -23.46 17.26
C LEU A 154 10.94 -24.63 16.76
N HIS A 155 11.49 -24.52 15.55
CA HIS A 155 12.35 -25.53 14.97
C HIS A 155 13.61 -25.81 15.81
N ARG A 156 14.27 -24.76 16.32
CA ARG A 156 15.42 -24.91 17.23
C ARG A 156 15.06 -25.59 18.55
N MET A 157 13.80 -25.47 18.99
CA MET A 157 13.28 -26.11 20.20
C MET A 157 12.77 -27.54 19.94
N GLY A 158 12.87 -28.05 18.71
CA GLY A 158 12.31 -29.35 18.33
C GLY A 158 10.78 -29.37 18.25
N ALA A 159 10.13 -28.20 18.29
CA ALA A 159 8.69 -28.06 18.12
C ALA A 159 8.33 -27.90 16.64
N PRO A 160 7.12 -28.33 16.21
CA PRO A 160 6.62 -28.07 14.86
C PRO A 160 6.56 -26.56 14.57
N ARG A 161 6.91 -26.14 13.35
CA ARG A 161 6.78 -24.73 12.94
C ARG A 161 5.30 -24.35 12.79
N LEU A 162 4.98 -23.06 12.92
CA LEU A 162 3.62 -22.55 12.71
C LEU A 162 3.14 -22.82 11.28
N MET A 163 4.02 -22.71 10.30
CA MET A 163 3.65 -22.91 8.90
C MET A 163 3.82 -24.34 8.39
N ASP A 164 4.32 -25.29 9.20
CA ASP A 164 4.58 -26.68 8.76
C ASP A 164 3.30 -27.44 8.36
N SER A 165 2.15 -27.04 8.89
CA SER A 165 0.84 -27.65 8.56
C SER A 165 0.14 -26.98 7.37
N ILE A 166 0.80 -26.04 6.68
CA ILE A 166 0.19 -25.29 5.58
C ILE A 166 1.09 -25.33 4.36
N PRO A 167 0.58 -25.76 3.20
CA PRO A 167 1.34 -25.83 1.98
C PRO A 167 1.84 -24.44 1.58
N THR A 168 3.16 -24.30 1.53
CA THR A 168 3.86 -23.04 1.23
C THR A 168 4.13 -22.87 -0.26
N THR A 169 4.07 -23.96 -1.04
CA THR A 169 4.22 -23.95 -2.50
C THR A 169 2.91 -24.26 -3.22
N ALA A 170 2.81 -23.92 -4.51
CA ALA A 170 1.65 -24.30 -5.34
C ALA A 170 1.50 -25.82 -5.47
N GLN A 171 2.61 -26.57 -5.49
CA GLN A 171 2.60 -28.03 -5.51
C GLN A 171 2.14 -28.63 -4.19
N GLU A 172 2.59 -28.11 -3.05
CA GLU A 172 2.09 -28.55 -1.74
C GLU A 172 0.59 -28.25 -1.59
N ARG A 173 0.10 -27.14 -2.16
CA ARG A 173 -1.33 -26.78 -2.15
C ARG A 173 -2.15 -27.78 -2.96
N ALA A 174 -1.70 -28.11 -4.17
CA ALA A 174 -2.36 -29.12 -5.00
C ALA A 174 -2.39 -30.50 -4.31
N ARG A 175 -1.30 -30.88 -3.62
CA ARG A 175 -1.25 -32.13 -2.86
C ARG A 175 -2.19 -32.15 -1.66
N MET A 176 -2.26 -31.04 -0.92
CA MET A 176 -3.16 -30.92 0.22
C MET A 176 -4.63 -30.93 -0.23
N GLU A 177 -4.98 -30.17 -1.27
CA GLU A 177 -6.32 -30.18 -1.87
C GLU A 177 -6.71 -31.56 -2.38
N GLN A 178 -5.76 -32.31 -2.95
CA GLN A 178 -5.99 -33.68 -3.38
C GLN A 178 -6.20 -34.62 -2.19
N SER A 179 -5.38 -34.51 -1.15
CA SER A 179 -5.58 -35.29 0.08
C SER A 179 -6.88 -34.98 0.81
N GLU A 180 -7.37 -33.73 0.76
CA GLU A 180 -8.67 -33.35 1.31
C GLU A 180 -9.82 -33.94 0.50
N ARG A 181 -9.71 -33.97 -0.84
CA ARG A 181 -10.70 -34.63 -1.72
C ARG A 181 -10.72 -36.14 -1.50
N ASP A 182 -9.56 -36.76 -1.39
CA ASP A 182 -9.43 -38.20 -1.14
C ASP A 182 -10.02 -38.55 0.23
N ALA A 183 -9.74 -37.77 1.27
CA ALA A 183 -10.33 -37.95 2.60
C ALA A 183 -11.86 -37.74 2.60
N GLN A 184 -12.37 -36.76 1.84
CA GLN A 184 -13.82 -36.59 1.67
C GLN A 184 -14.43 -37.78 0.95
N GLN A 185 -13.78 -38.29 -0.09
CA GLN A 185 -14.24 -39.44 -0.84
C GLN A 185 -14.22 -40.72 0.00
N GLU A 186 -13.17 -40.94 0.82
CA GLU A 186 -13.13 -42.01 1.82
C GLU A 186 -14.24 -41.87 2.87
N GLN A 187 -14.62 -40.66 3.28
CA GLN A 187 -15.76 -40.43 4.18
C GLN A 187 -17.09 -40.79 3.53
N PHE A 188 -17.27 -40.45 2.24
CA PHE A 188 -18.43 -40.85 1.45
C PHE A 188 -18.51 -42.37 1.24
N GLU A 189 -17.39 -43.01 0.92
CA GLU A 189 -17.30 -44.45 0.65
C GLU A 189 -17.48 -45.29 1.92
N ASN A 190 -17.00 -44.80 3.07
CA ASN A 190 -17.12 -45.50 4.36
C ASN A 190 -18.37 -45.11 5.17
N GLY A 191 -19.24 -44.25 4.62
CA GLY A 191 -20.54 -43.92 5.20
C GLY A 191 -20.51 -43.07 6.49
N TYR A 192 -19.41 -42.36 6.76
CA TYR A 192 -19.32 -41.44 7.90
C TYR A 192 -20.01 -40.11 7.58
N PHE A 193 -21.34 -40.08 7.63
CA PHE A 193 -22.11 -38.84 7.61
C PHE A 193 -22.47 -38.42 9.05
N TYR A 194 -22.14 -37.17 9.41
CA TYR A 194 -22.79 -36.42 10.48
C TYR A 194 -23.47 -35.19 9.88
#